data_AF-A0A496AGW8-F1
#
_entry.id   AF-A0A496AGW8-F1
#
_cell.length_a   1.000
_cell.length_b   1.000
_cell.length_c   1.000
_cell.angle_alpha   90.00
_cell.angle_beta   90.00
_cell.angle_gamma   90.00
#
_symmetry.space_group_name_H-M   'P 1'
#
loop_
_entity.id
_entity.type
_entity.pdbx_description
1 polymer ?
#
loop_
_entity_poly.entity_id
_entity_poly.type
_entity_poly.pdbx_seq_one_letter_code
_entity_poly.pdbx_strand_id
1 'polypeptide(L)'
;MTNMPRLIVEVFEHVNFHGRKVTLIDSISNTAEIGAQDIISSIKIYKGPGFNASPNYKAIFHEHENYRGQRLVLAPGFYPNIHEIPYNFGDAITAISFSPSAHPTPPEYGAVPVIIEVFRDVDFSGQRSIIMRDVSSMFDIGMNDTISSIRIQRGPSFPFRGCHVIFYEHVNFEGRRLNLNLSTQEFQLAIRNLRSLPHSQSFSDIISSVKIVPSGAFRVLIVVGDNLTGEPAVLESLTTVEGLEFQFTTVHINDNPDNRGDANNAINLSSVTLTEYDIIWFTWFATGHDGEYFVEDADAAIQDFVRKGGIVWASAMDNNITPPDGVHTTEPSWRGDWLPVDRHPITVVNSSDCNLKIIDDGQKTGLFTWPHKINVDTLITDDHWVTTDPSYRKLAVREDNGDAVSVQLQWGEGYYVAFAVDTRDAYRTAIAKPLIENALCYLANLAWQTSPRQPLKGRYRTQQSSFAMFR
;
A
#
# COMPACT_ATOMS: atom_id res chain seq x y z
N MET A 1 1.67 4.63 -41.67
CA MET A 1 2.10 3.82 -40.51
C MET A 1 0.86 3.55 -39.69
N THR A 2 0.47 2.30 -39.53
CA THR A 2 -0.70 1.91 -38.72
C THR A 2 -0.40 2.24 -37.26
N ASN A 3 -1.14 3.18 -36.69
CA ASN A 3 -1.03 3.53 -35.28
C ASN A 3 -1.47 2.31 -34.46
N MET A 4 -0.55 1.62 -33.80
CA MET A 4 -0.90 0.44 -32.99
C MET A 4 -1.69 0.91 -31.76
N PRO A 5 -2.85 0.29 -31.46
CA PRO A 5 -3.65 0.72 -30.33
C PRO A 5 -2.89 0.51 -29.02
N ARG A 6 -2.89 1.53 -28.18
CA ARG A 6 -2.19 1.52 -26.88
C ARG A 6 -3.03 0.86 -25.81
N LEU A 7 -4.34 1.01 -25.86
CA LEU A 7 -5.30 0.36 -24.99
C LEU A 7 -6.37 -0.33 -25.82
N ILE A 8 -6.92 -1.40 -25.27
CA ILE A 8 -8.12 -2.06 -25.78
C ILE A 8 -9.12 -2.02 -24.62
N VAL A 9 -10.23 -1.32 -24.79
CA VAL A 9 -11.27 -1.16 -23.77
C VAL A 9 -12.49 -1.96 -24.18
N GLU A 10 -13.01 -2.79 -23.29
CA GLU A 10 -14.31 -3.42 -23.44
C GLU A 10 -15.26 -2.83 -22.40
N VAL A 11 -16.40 -2.30 -22.86
CA VAL A 11 -17.48 -1.80 -21.98
C VAL A 11 -18.68 -2.73 -22.08
N PHE A 12 -19.38 -2.90 -20.97
CA PHE A 12 -20.47 -3.87 -20.82
C PHE A 12 -21.71 -3.20 -20.22
N GLU A 13 -22.86 -3.57 -20.77
CA GLU A 13 -24.19 -3.07 -20.37
C GLU A 13 -24.57 -3.43 -18.93
N HIS A 14 -24.11 -4.57 -18.43
CA HIS A 14 -24.40 -5.00 -17.06
C HIS A 14 -23.12 -5.12 -16.24
N VAL A 15 -23.31 -5.12 -14.92
CA VAL A 15 -22.24 -5.43 -13.97
C VAL A 15 -21.68 -6.83 -14.23
N ASN A 16 -20.46 -7.08 -13.73
CA ASN A 16 -19.72 -8.32 -13.85
C ASN A 16 -19.47 -8.78 -15.29
N PHE A 17 -19.37 -7.84 -16.24
CA PHE A 17 -19.06 -8.07 -17.65
C PHE A 17 -20.13 -8.86 -18.42
N HIS A 18 -21.40 -8.68 -18.06
CA HIS A 18 -22.55 -9.29 -18.73
C HIS A 18 -23.26 -8.28 -19.64
N GLY A 19 -24.24 -8.78 -20.41
CA GLY A 19 -25.03 -7.97 -21.34
C GLY A 19 -24.26 -7.65 -22.61
N ARG A 20 -24.74 -6.62 -23.33
CA ARG A 20 -24.10 -6.17 -24.56
C ARG A 20 -22.68 -5.67 -24.29
N LYS A 21 -21.73 -6.07 -25.16
CA LYS A 21 -20.32 -5.66 -25.12
C LYS A 21 -19.96 -4.77 -26.29
N VAL A 22 -19.19 -3.71 -26.04
CA VAL A 22 -18.55 -2.90 -27.08
C VAL A 22 -17.04 -2.83 -26.84
N THR A 23 -16.24 -2.98 -27.90
CA THR A 23 -14.78 -2.88 -27.83
C THR A 23 -14.30 -1.60 -28.52
N LEU A 24 -13.45 -0.85 -27.82
CA LEU A 24 -12.90 0.44 -28.22
C LEU A 24 -11.37 0.37 -28.23
N ILE A 25 -10.77 0.95 -29.27
CA ILE A 25 -9.32 1.07 -29.41
C ILE A 25 -8.86 2.51 -29.64
N ASP A 26 -9.81 3.43 -29.85
CA ASP A 26 -9.62 4.87 -30.10
C ASP A 26 -10.71 5.67 -29.39
N SER A 27 -10.43 6.95 -29.12
CA SER A 27 -11.34 7.84 -28.37
C SER A 27 -12.65 8.06 -29.13
N ILE A 28 -13.74 8.19 -28.40
CA ILE A 28 -15.08 8.49 -28.93
C ILE A 28 -15.72 9.65 -28.16
N SER A 29 -16.18 10.65 -28.91
CA SER A 29 -16.77 11.88 -28.36
C SER A 29 -18.20 11.70 -27.87
N ASN A 30 -18.90 10.66 -28.32
CA ASN A 30 -20.27 10.34 -27.93
C ASN A 30 -20.55 8.82 -28.00
N THR A 31 -20.89 8.20 -26.87
CA THR A 31 -21.17 6.76 -26.78
C THR A 31 -22.48 6.32 -27.45
N ALA A 32 -23.38 7.25 -27.79
CA ALA A 32 -24.55 6.96 -28.62
C ALA A 32 -24.16 6.42 -30.01
N GLU A 33 -23.02 6.85 -30.56
CA GLU A 33 -22.51 6.39 -31.86
C GLU A 33 -22.19 4.89 -31.89
N ILE A 34 -21.92 4.29 -30.72
CA ILE A 34 -21.67 2.85 -30.55
C ILE A 34 -22.83 2.12 -29.86
N GLY A 35 -23.94 2.83 -29.60
CA GLY A 35 -25.11 2.31 -28.90
C GLY A 35 -24.81 1.84 -27.47
N ALA A 36 -23.90 2.54 -26.78
CA ALA A 36 -23.51 2.27 -25.40
C ALA A 36 -23.82 3.45 -24.45
N GLN A 37 -24.67 4.38 -24.88
CA GLN A 37 -25.05 5.57 -24.11
C GLN A 37 -25.76 5.18 -22.82
N ASP A 38 -25.26 5.68 -21.68
CA ASP A 38 -25.90 5.59 -20.35
C ASP A 38 -26.26 4.16 -19.89
N ILE A 39 -25.56 3.16 -20.40
CA ILE A 39 -25.78 1.75 -20.03
C ILE A 39 -24.51 1.07 -19.53
N ILE A 40 -23.37 1.76 -19.50
CA ILE A 40 -22.11 1.12 -19.15
C ILE A 40 -22.07 0.89 -17.64
N SER A 41 -22.00 -0.39 -17.27
CA SER A 41 -22.04 -0.85 -15.88
C SER A 41 -20.77 -1.59 -15.45
N SER A 42 -19.98 -2.11 -16.39
CA SER A 42 -18.67 -2.70 -16.11
C SER A 42 -17.69 -2.56 -17.28
N ILE A 43 -16.39 -2.58 -16.99
CA ILE A 43 -15.33 -2.19 -17.93
C ILE A 43 -14.12 -3.14 -17.82
N LYS A 44 -13.53 -3.55 -18.93
CA LYS A 44 -12.21 -4.20 -18.98
C LYS A 44 -11.26 -3.36 -19.81
N ILE A 45 -10.03 -3.17 -19.33
CA ILE A 45 -9.01 -2.36 -20.00
C ILE A 45 -7.75 -3.18 -20.12
N TYR A 46 -7.38 -3.53 -21.34
CA TYR A 46 -6.17 -4.29 -21.65
C TYR A 46 -5.08 -3.37 -22.21
N LYS A 47 -3.83 -3.74 -21.95
CA LYS A 47 -2.66 -3.14 -22.61
C LYS A 47 -2.66 -3.59 -24.07
N GLY A 48 -2.72 -2.64 -25.00
CA GLY A 48 -2.60 -2.90 -26.43
C GLY A 48 -1.14 -3.05 -26.88
N PRO A 49 -0.88 -3.46 -28.14
CA PRO A 49 0.47 -3.66 -28.66
C PRO A 49 1.36 -2.40 -28.60
N GLY A 50 0.76 -1.21 -28.63
CA GLY A 50 1.46 0.08 -28.54
C GLY A 50 1.72 0.58 -27.11
N PHE A 51 1.27 -0.13 -26.06
CA PHE A 51 1.28 0.37 -24.69
C PHE A 51 2.70 0.69 -24.17
N ASN A 52 3.70 -0.12 -24.53
CA ASN A 52 5.08 0.03 -24.05
C ASN A 52 5.74 1.37 -24.45
N ALA A 53 5.24 2.03 -25.50
CA ALA A 53 5.74 3.35 -25.92
C ALA A 53 5.23 4.48 -25.01
N SER A 54 4.22 4.24 -24.17
CA SER A 54 3.70 5.21 -23.21
C SER A 54 3.02 4.46 -22.04
N PRO A 55 3.79 3.99 -21.04
CA PRO A 55 3.29 3.10 -19.97
C PRO A 55 2.25 3.75 -19.06
N ASN A 56 2.05 5.07 -19.19
CA ASN A 56 1.08 5.84 -18.43
C ASN A 56 -0.25 6.08 -19.16
N TYR A 57 -0.48 5.45 -20.32
CA TYR A 57 -1.76 5.56 -21.03
C TYR A 57 -2.94 5.06 -20.18
N LYS A 58 -3.98 5.88 -20.05
CA LYS A 58 -5.22 5.59 -19.31
C LYS A 58 -6.45 5.81 -20.19
N ALA A 59 -7.54 5.13 -19.85
CA ALA A 59 -8.86 5.45 -20.40
C ALA A 59 -9.56 6.44 -19.47
N ILE A 60 -10.23 7.44 -20.04
CA ILE A 60 -10.98 8.45 -19.30
C ILE A 60 -12.42 8.38 -19.77
N PHE A 61 -13.32 8.06 -18.85
CA PHE A 61 -14.76 8.05 -19.08
C PHE A 61 -15.32 9.37 -18.57
N HIS A 62 -16.13 10.02 -19.40
CA HIS A 62 -16.64 11.36 -19.16
C HIS A 62 -18.16 11.31 -19.06
N GLU A 63 -18.68 12.08 -18.11
CA GLU A 63 -20.11 12.20 -17.85
C GLU A 63 -20.86 12.84 -19.03
N HIS A 64 -20.20 13.73 -19.77
CA HIS A 64 -20.80 14.45 -20.88
C HIS A 64 -20.03 14.26 -22.19
N GLU A 65 -20.73 14.47 -23.29
CA GLU A 65 -20.18 14.44 -24.64
C GLU A 65 -19.00 15.41 -24.81
N ASN A 66 -18.16 15.13 -25.81
CA ASN A 66 -16.97 15.93 -26.12
C ASN A 66 -16.00 16.08 -24.93
N TYR A 67 -15.91 15.03 -24.09
CA TYR A 67 -14.94 14.89 -23.00
C TYR A 67 -15.13 15.91 -21.86
N ARG A 68 -16.39 16.16 -21.47
CA ARG A 68 -16.79 17.15 -20.46
C ARG A 68 -17.44 16.48 -19.23
N GLY A 69 -17.68 17.28 -18.19
CA GLY A 69 -18.32 16.82 -16.96
C GLY A 69 -17.36 16.11 -16.01
N GLN A 70 -17.91 15.37 -15.04
CA GLN A 70 -17.14 14.52 -14.14
C GLN A 70 -16.36 13.47 -14.95
N ARG A 71 -15.24 12.99 -14.39
CA ARG A 71 -14.34 12.05 -15.06
C ARG A 71 -14.03 10.85 -14.18
N LEU A 72 -14.13 9.68 -14.77
CA LEU A 72 -13.60 8.43 -14.23
C LEU A 72 -12.37 8.04 -15.05
N VAL A 73 -11.18 8.16 -14.47
CA VAL A 73 -9.92 7.78 -15.12
C VAL A 73 -9.55 6.37 -14.67
N LEU A 74 -9.44 5.44 -15.61
CA LEU A 74 -9.14 4.05 -15.29
C LEU A 74 -7.83 3.59 -15.95
N ALA A 75 -7.04 2.85 -15.18
CA ALA A 75 -5.86 2.16 -15.66
C ALA A 75 -6.22 0.82 -16.32
N PRO A 76 -5.28 0.15 -17.00
CA PRO A 76 -5.46 -1.25 -17.36
C PRO A 76 -5.90 -2.09 -16.14
N GLY A 77 -7.02 -2.80 -16.26
CA GLY A 77 -7.69 -3.43 -15.13
C GLY A 77 -9.11 -3.93 -15.48
N PHE A 78 -9.77 -4.54 -14.50
CA PHE A 78 -11.11 -5.12 -14.65
C PHE A 78 -12.05 -4.53 -13.60
N TYR A 79 -13.06 -3.81 -14.06
CA TYR A 79 -13.96 -2.97 -13.26
C TYR A 79 -15.37 -3.60 -13.31
N PRO A 80 -15.69 -4.57 -12.43
CA PRO A 80 -16.91 -5.36 -12.53
C PRO A 80 -18.17 -4.57 -12.16
N ASN A 81 -18.06 -3.48 -11.40
CA ASN A 81 -19.19 -2.63 -11.09
C ASN A 81 -18.70 -1.19 -10.88
N ILE A 82 -19.09 -0.29 -11.77
CA ILE A 82 -18.74 1.14 -11.66
C ILE A 82 -19.85 1.98 -11.03
N HIS A 83 -20.97 1.36 -10.65
CA HIS A 83 -22.05 2.00 -9.89
C HIS A 83 -21.71 2.17 -8.41
N GLU A 84 -20.85 1.30 -7.89
CA GLU A 84 -20.51 1.28 -6.47
C GLU A 84 -19.31 2.17 -6.14
N ILE A 85 -19.18 2.51 -4.86
CA ILE A 85 -18.00 3.17 -4.31
C ILE A 85 -16.77 2.28 -4.56
N PRO A 86 -15.62 2.85 -4.99
CA PRO A 86 -15.32 4.28 -5.04
C PRO A 86 -15.61 4.99 -6.38
N TYR A 87 -16.22 4.31 -7.35
CA TYR A 87 -16.42 4.86 -8.69
C TYR A 87 -17.64 5.80 -8.74
N ASN A 88 -18.80 5.30 -8.32
CA ASN A 88 -20.08 6.01 -8.37
C ASN A 88 -20.31 6.74 -9.71
N PHE A 89 -20.06 6.03 -10.83
CA PHE A 89 -20.00 6.58 -12.19
C PHE A 89 -20.79 5.76 -13.22
N GLY A 90 -21.49 4.71 -12.77
CA GLY A 90 -22.27 3.86 -13.66
C GLY A 90 -23.45 4.60 -14.29
N ASP A 91 -23.81 4.19 -15.52
CA ASP A 91 -24.85 4.78 -16.37
C ASP A 91 -24.73 6.28 -16.69
N ALA A 92 -23.62 6.93 -16.30
CA ALA A 92 -23.37 8.35 -16.59
C ALA A 92 -22.41 8.56 -17.78
N ILE A 93 -21.84 7.49 -18.33
CA ILE A 93 -20.75 7.58 -19.32
C ILE A 93 -21.30 7.97 -20.69
N THR A 94 -20.90 9.16 -21.16
CA THR A 94 -21.30 9.71 -22.47
C THR A 94 -20.13 9.88 -23.45
N ALA A 95 -18.88 9.92 -22.98
CA ALA A 95 -17.70 9.97 -23.85
C ALA A 95 -16.50 9.21 -23.26
N ILE A 96 -15.60 8.72 -24.11
CA ILE A 96 -14.43 7.93 -23.69
C ILE A 96 -13.20 8.43 -24.44
N SER A 97 -12.15 8.85 -23.73
CA SER A 97 -10.88 9.25 -24.32
C SER A 97 -9.68 8.51 -23.76
N PHE A 98 -8.55 8.60 -24.47
CA PHE A 98 -7.30 7.96 -24.08
C PHE A 98 -6.16 8.98 -23.95
N SER A 99 -5.44 8.97 -22.81
CA SER A 99 -4.40 9.96 -22.52
C SER A 99 -3.22 9.41 -21.68
N PRO A 100 -1.96 9.83 -21.92
CA PRO A 100 -0.77 9.39 -21.19
C PRO A 100 -0.55 10.05 -19.81
N SER A 101 -1.40 10.98 -19.39
CA SER A 101 -1.10 11.88 -18.25
C SER A 101 -2.25 12.06 -17.24
N ALA A 102 -3.24 11.17 -17.27
CA ALA A 102 -4.37 11.25 -16.34
C ALA A 102 -4.10 10.39 -15.10
N HIS A 103 -4.26 10.96 -13.91
CA HIS A 103 -4.25 10.22 -12.65
C HIS A 103 -5.53 9.39 -12.53
N PRO A 104 -5.47 8.09 -12.21
CA PRO A 104 -6.65 7.26 -12.08
C PRO A 104 -7.61 7.77 -11.01
N THR A 105 -8.90 7.75 -11.33
CA THR A 105 -9.95 7.77 -10.33
C THR A 105 -9.88 6.42 -9.62
N PRO A 106 -9.72 6.39 -8.29
CA PRO A 106 -9.56 5.16 -7.55
C PRO A 106 -10.66 4.13 -7.87
N PRO A 107 -10.34 2.84 -7.74
CA PRO A 107 -9.07 2.23 -7.41
C PRO A 107 -8.25 1.87 -8.67
N GLU A 108 -6.97 2.23 -8.64
CA GLU A 108 -5.96 1.42 -9.32
C GLU A 108 -6.00 0.01 -8.73
N TYR A 109 -6.23 -1.03 -9.53
CA TYR A 109 -6.23 -2.40 -9.01
C TYR A 109 -4.84 -2.93 -8.64
N GLY A 110 -3.78 -2.15 -8.88
CA GLY A 110 -2.40 -2.51 -8.53
C GLY A 110 -2.05 -3.94 -8.94
N ALA A 111 -1.35 -4.62 -8.05
CA ALA A 111 -1.10 -6.05 -8.13
C ALA A 111 -2.37 -6.86 -7.84
N VAL A 112 -2.70 -7.84 -8.69
CA VAL A 112 -3.78 -8.79 -8.39
C VAL A 112 -3.18 -10.18 -8.20
N PRO A 113 -2.74 -10.54 -6.97
CA PRO A 113 -2.09 -11.81 -6.69
C PRO A 113 -3.07 -12.98 -6.85
N VAL A 114 -4.30 -12.83 -6.36
CA VAL A 114 -5.38 -13.82 -6.45
C VAL A 114 -6.69 -13.17 -6.86
N ILE A 115 -7.59 -13.97 -7.42
CA ILE A 115 -8.98 -13.60 -7.65
C ILE A 115 -9.82 -14.53 -6.77
N ILE A 116 -10.60 -13.95 -5.86
CA ILE A 116 -11.44 -14.69 -4.93
C ILE A 116 -12.89 -14.45 -5.34
N GLU A 117 -13.62 -15.52 -5.58
CA GLU A 117 -15.07 -15.49 -5.75
C GLU A 117 -15.71 -15.98 -4.45
N VAL A 118 -16.60 -15.18 -3.88
CA VAL A 118 -17.41 -15.54 -2.71
C VAL A 118 -18.88 -15.63 -3.11
N PHE A 119 -19.57 -16.61 -2.57
CA PHE A 119 -20.95 -16.94 -2.92
C PHE A 119 -21.81 -17.02 -1.67
N ARG A 120 -23.02 -16.49 -1.75
CA ARG A 120 -23.98 -16.53 -0.65
C ARG A 120 -24.36 -17.95 -0.26
N ASP A 121 -24.58 -18.80 -1.27
CA ASP A 121 -25.06 -20.17 -1.05
C ASP A 121 -23.92 -21.19 -1.25
N VAL A 122 -24.19 -22.43 -0.84
CA VAL A 122 -23.27 -23.56 -1.04
C VAL A 122 -23.14 -23.92 -2.52
N ASP A 123 -22.11 -24.69 -2.85
CA ASP A 123 -21.81 -25.17 -4.21
C ASP A 123 -21.72 -24.06 -5.27
N PHE A 124 -21.26 -22.87 -4.84
CA PHE A 124 -20.99 -21.72 -5.70
C PHE A 124 -22.25 -21.15 -6.38
N SER A 125 -23.34 -21.10 -5.62
CA SER A 125 -24.64 -20.59 -6.07
C SER A 125 -25.08 -19.32 -5.32
N GLY A 126 -26.19 -18.73 -5.75
CA GLY A 126 -26.70 -17.49 -5.16
C GLY A 126 -25.95 -16.24 -5.61
N GLN A 127 -26.07 -15.18 -4.82
CA GLN A 127 -25.35 -13.92 -5.04
C GLN A 127 -23.84 -14.19 -5.04
N ARG A 128 -23.10 -13.56 -5.96
CA ARG A 128 -21.64 -13.70 -6.10
C ARG A 128 -20.96 -12.32 -6.05
N SER A 129 -19.83 -12.23 -5.34
CA SER A 129 -18.91 -11.07 -5.39
C SER A 129 -17.47 -11.53 -5.63
N ILE A 130 -16.65 -10.59 -6.11
CA ILE A 130 -15.25 -10.83 -6.45
C ILE A 130 -14.36 -9.95 -5.56
N ILE A 131 -13.35 -10.55 -4.95
CA ILE A 131 -12.34 -9.89 -4.11
C ILE A 131 -10.97 -10.02 -4.80
N MET A 132 -10.29 -8.89 -4.96
CA MET A 132 -8.98 -8.81 -5.62
C MET A 132 -7.92 -8.08 -4.79
N ARG A 133 -8.31 -7.52 -3.64
CA ARG A 133 -7.49 -6.79 -2.68
C ARG A 133 -8.04 -7.01 -1.28
N ASP A 134 -7.32 -6.54 -0.27
CA ASP A 134 -7.81 -6.49 1.10
C ASP A 134 -9.18 -5.77 1.14
N VAL A 135 -10.10 -6.35 1.91
CA VAL A 135 -11.43 -5.80 2.18
C VAL A 135 -11.59 -5.76 3.68
N SER A 136 -11.52 -4.57 4.27
CA SER A 136 -11.68 -4.39 5.71
C SER A 136 -13.14 -4.51 6.15
N SER A 137 -14.11 -4.36 5.25
CA SER A 137 -15.53 -4.54 5.54
C SER A 137 -16.24 -5.17 4.35
N MET A 138 -16.82 -6.35 4.54
CA MET A 138 -17.55 -7.06 3.49
C MET A 138 -18.89 -6.39 3.15
N PHE A 139 -19.34 -5.43 3.97
CA PHE A 139 -20.43 -4.52 3.60
C PHE A 139 -20.09 -3.69 2.37
N ASP A 140 -18.83 -3.30 2.20
CA ASP A 140 -18.37 -2.45 1.08
C ASP A 140 -18.52 -3.14 -0.28
N ILE A 141 -18.70 -4.46 -0.30
CA ILE A 141 -18.91 -5.29 -1.50
C ILE A 141 -20.23 -6.08 -1.46
N GLY A 142 -21.15 -5.70 -0.56
CA GLY A 142 -22.52 -6.24 -0.48
C GLY A 142 -22.64 -7.70 -0.05
N MET A 143 -21.68 -8.24 0.72
CA MET A 143 -21.58 -9.68 1.05
C MET A 143 -21.35 -10.00 2.54
N ASN A 144 -21.59 -9.05 3.45
CA ASN A 144 -21.30 -9.25 4.87
C ASN A 144 -22.04 -10.46 5.48
N ASP A 145 -21.32 -11.32 6.19
CA ASP A 145 -21.82 -12.43 7.01
C ASP A 145 -22.85 -13.36 6.34
N THR A 146 -22.73 -13.53 5.02
CA THR A 146 -23.64 -14.36 4.23
C THR A 146 -22.92 -15.33 3.30
N ILE A 147 -21.60 -15.51 3.43
CA ILE A 147 -20.80 -16.28 2.48
C ILE A 147 -20.81 -17.75 2.89
N SER A 148 -21.26 -18.65 2.01
CA SER A 148 -21.31 -20.10 2.27
C SER A 148 -20.35 -20.92 1.41
N SER A 149 -19.83 -20.37 0.31
CA SER A 149 -18.81 -21.04 -0.52
C SER A 149 -17.83 -20.07 -1.18
N ILE A 150 -16.62 -20.56 -1.46
CA ILE A 150 -15.47 -19.73 -1.88
C ILE A 150 -14.69 -20.44 -3.00
N ARG A 151 -14.28 -19.69 -4.02
CA ARG A 151 -13.23 -20.10 -4.97
C ARG A 151 -12.10 -19.08 -4.95
N ILE A 152 -10.86 -19.56 -4.89
CA ILE A 152 -9.65 -18.76 -5.01
C ILE A 152 -8.91 -19.28 -6.21
N GLN A 153 -8.53 -18.40 -7.12
CA GLN A 153 -7.66 -18.73 -8.23
C GLN A 153 -6.51 -17.73 -8.32
N ARG A 154 -5.46 -18.12 -9.02
CA ARG A 154 -4.34 -17.22 -9.30
C ARG A 154 -4.81 -15.98 -10.06
N GLY A 155 -4.35 -14.83 -9.62
CA GLY A 155 -4.46 -13.60 -10.38
C GLY A 155 -3.27 -13.42 -11.33
N PRO A 156 -3.33 -12.40 -12.22
CA PRO A 156 -2.26 -12.09 -13.18
C PRO A 156 -0.89 -11.86 -12.55
N SER A 157 -0.87 -11.48 -11.27
CA SER A 157 0.31 -11.08 -10.51
C SER A 157 0.68 -12.09 -9.43
N PHE A 158 0.26 -13.36 -9.59
CA PHE A 158 0.42 -14.37 -8.55
C PHE A 158 1.90 -14.53 -8.12
N PRO A 159 2.20 -14.42 -6.81
CA PRO A 159 3.54 -14.59 -6.25
C PRO A 159 4.15 -15.96 -6.58
N PHE A 160 5.44 -15.98 -6.91
CA PHE A 160 6.16 -17.24 -7.16
C PHE A 160 6.22 -18.16 -5.93
N ARG A 161 6.05 -17.62 -4.71
CA ARG A 161 6.09 -18.35 -3.45
C ARG A 161 4.71 -18.77 -2.91
N GLY A 162 3.63 -18.39 -3.59
CA GLY A 162 2.26 -18.64 -3.13
C GLY A 162 1.63 -17.42 -2.46
N CYS A 163 0.34 -17.52 -2.14
CA CYS A 163 -0.41 -16.43 -1.56
C CYS A 163 -1.32 -16.96 -0.46
N HIS A 164 -1.26 -16.31 0.70
CA HIS A 164 -2.15 -16.57 1.83
C HIS A 164 -3.35 -15.64 1.74
N VAL A 165 -4.54 -16.18 1.93
CA VAL A 165 -5.79 -15.42 2.06
C VAL A 165 -6.35 -15.71 3.43
N ILE A 166 -6.59 -14.66 4.20
CA ILE A 166 -7.07 -14.74 5.57
C ILE A 166 -8.46 -14.11 5.61
N PHE A 167 -9.46 -14.92 5.93
CA PHE A 167 -10.83 -14.46 6.16
C PHE A 167 -11.03 -14.27 7.66
N TYR A 168 -11.76 -13.23 8.02
CA TYR A 168 -11.99 -12.81 9.40
C TYR A 168 -13.47 -12.76 9.75
N GLU A 169 -13.76 -13.14 10.99
CA GLU A 169 -15.10 -13.13 11.58
C GLU A 169 -15.65 -11.71 11.77
N HIS A 170 -14.77 -10.71 11.97
CA HIS A 170 -15.18 -9.32 12.16
C HIS A 170 -14.57 -8.42 11.09
N VAL A 171 -15.12 -7.21 10.99
CA VAL A 171 -14.56 -6.14 10.17
C VAL A 171 -13.17 -5.76 10.67
N ASN A 172 -12.41 -5.03 9.85
CA ASN A 172 -11.07 -4.52 10.16
C ASN A 172 -10.05 -5.61 10.54
N PHE A 173 -10.19 -6.81 9.97
CA PHE A 173 -9.27 -7.93 10.15
C PHE A 173 -9.22 -8.47 11.59
N GLU A 174 -10.36 -8.47 12.28
CA GLU A 174 -10.47 -8.92 13.67
C GLU A 174 -11.24 -10.23 13.85
N GLY A 175 -11.17 -10.79 15.06
CA GLY A 175 -11.90 -12.00 15.44
C GLY A 175 -11.19 -13.29 15.01
N ARG A 176 -11.96 -14.38 14.90
CA ARG A 176 -11.41 -15.66 14.45
C ARG A 176 -10.96 -15.58 12.99
N ARG A 177 -9.95 -16.38 12.63
CA ARG A 177 -9.36 -16.43 11.29
C ARG A 177 -9.52 -17.77 10.60
N LEU A 178 -9.86 -17.74 9.31
CA LEU A 178 -9.80 -18.87 8.38
C LEU A 178 -8.67 -18.59 7.38
N ASN A 179 -7.60 -19.39 7.46
CA ASN A 179 -6.42 -19.24 6.60
C ASN A 179 -6.51 -20.21 5.41
N LEU A 180 -6.53 -19.67 4.20
CA LEU A 180 -6.48 -20.45 2.96
C LEU A 180 -5.19 -20.11 2.22
N ASN A 181 -4.36 -21.11 1.97
CA ASN A 181 -3.12 -20.95 1.23
C ASN A 181 -3.30 -21.47 -0.19
N LEU A 182 -2.92 -20.66 -1.19
CA LEU A 182 -2.77 -21.13 -2.56
C LEU A 182 -1.27 -21.28 -2.84
N SER A 183 -0.80 -22.53 -2.93
CA SER A 183 0.61 -22.81 -3.15
C SER A 183 1.06 -22.59 -4.60
N THR A 184 2.37 -22.67 -4.81
CA THR A 184 3.01 -22.55 -6.13
C THR A 184 2.63 -23.67 -7.11
N GLN A 185 2.05 -24.76 -6.62
CA GLN A 185 1.61 -25.90 -7.42
C GLN A 185 0.10 -25.88 -7.71
N GLU A 186 -0.68 -25.14 -6.93
CA GLU A 186 -2.14 -25.08 -7.03
C GLU A 186 -2.59 -23.86 -7.85
N PHE A 187 -3.42 -24.09 -8.88
CA PHE A 187 -3.99 -23.00 -9.69
C PHE A 187 -5.29 -22.45 -9.12
N GLN A 188 -5.98 -23.27 -8.32
CA GLN A 188 -7.24 -22.94 -7.68
C GLN A 188 -7.40 -23.69 -6.36
N LEU A 189 -8.14 -23.09 -5.43
CA LEU A 189 -8.65 -23.68 -4.21
C LEU A 189 -10.16 -23.41 -4.16
N ALA A 190 -10.95 -24.39 -3.75
CA ALA A 190 -12.40 -24.23 -3.71
C ALA A 190 -13.00 -24.90 -2.47
N ILE A 191 -13.84 -24.16 -1.75
CA ILE A 191 -14.63 -24.64 -0.61
C ILE A 191 -16.10 -24.56 -1.03
N ARG A 192 -16.71 -25.73 -1.25
CA ARG A 192 -18.12 -25.84 -1.66
C ARG A 192 -19.10 -25.50 -0.55
N ASN A 193 -18.70 -25.70 0.70
CA ASN A 193 -19.56 -25.45 1.85
C ASN A 193 -18.69 -25.12 3.08
N LEU A 194 -18.69 -23.86 3.51
CA LEU A 194 -17.91 -23.42 4.67
C LEU A 194 -18.35 -24.09 5.98
N ARG A 195 -19.62 -24.46 6.10
CA ARG A 195 -20.16 -25.18 7.26
C ARG A 195 -19.67 -26.62 7.36
N SER A 196 -19.09 -27.17 6.29
CA SER A 196 -18.46 -28.50 6.33
C SER A 196 -17.03 -28.47 6.90
N LEU A 197 -16.43 -27.29 7.05
CA LEU A 197 -15.14 -27.16 7.70
C LEU A 197 -15.28 -27.38 9.21
N PRO A 198 -14.24 -27.91 9.89
CA PRO A 198 -14.23 -28.01 11.34
C PRO A 198 -14.53 -26.66 11.99
N HIS A 199 -15.34 -26.64 13.05
CA HIS A 199 -15.70 -25.40 13.77
C HIS A 199 -14.48 -24.72 14.43
N SER A 200 -13.39 -25.45 14.60
CA SER A 200 -12.08 -24.90 15.02
C SER A 200 -11.35 -24.13 13.91
N GLN A 201 -11.79 -24.25 12.66
CA GLN A 201 -11.17 -23.66 11.48
C GLN A 201 -12.10 -22.67 10.77
N SER A 202 -13.41 -22.76 10.99
CA SER A 202 -14.41 -21.92 10.35
C SER A 202 -15.39 -21.35 11.37
N PHE A 203 -15.82 -20.12 11.11
CA PHE A 203 -16.89 -19.43 11.79
C PHE A 203 -18.17 -19.43 10.93
N SER A 204 -18.36 -20.54 10.18
CA SER A 204 -19.47 -20.77 9.26
C SER A 204 -19.54 -19.71 8.18
N ASP A 205 -20.62 -18.93 8.12
CA ASP A 205 -20.88 -18.00 7.02
C ASP A 205 -20.56 -16.54 7.41
N ILE A 206 -20.01 -16.33 8.61
CA ILE A 206 -19.77 -15.01 9.22
C ILE A 206 -18.43 -14.46 8.74
N ILE A 207 -18.31 -14.11 7.46
CA ILE A 207 -17.10 -13.46 6.91
C ILE A 207 -17.36 -11.95 6.78
N SER A 208 -16.60 -11.17 7.55
CA SER A 208 -16.75 -9.71 7.65
C SER A 208 -15.55 -8.92 7.12
N SER A 209 -14.37 -9.54 6.99
CA SER A 209 -13.22 -8.93 6.28
C SER A 209 -12.25 -9.98 5.73
N VAL A 210 -11.40 -9.57 4.78
CA VAL A 210 -10.46 -10.43 4.07
C VAL A 210 -9.12 -9.73 3.86
N LYS A 211 -8.02 -10.41 4.22
CA LYS A 211 -6.65 -9.98 3.94
C LYS A 211 -6.02 -10.91 2.91
N ILE A 212 -5.36 -10.35 1.91
CA ILE A 212 -4.61 -11.04 0.88
C ILE A 212 -3.14 -10.75 1.11
N VAL A 213 -2.37 -11.80 1.39
CA VAL A 213 -0.96 -11.71 1.77
C VAL A 213 -0.14 -12.49 0.74
N PRO A 214 0.41 -11.81 -0.27
CA PRO A 214 1.33 -12.44 -1.22
C PRO A 214 2.61 -12.84 -0.49
N SER A 215 3.00 -14.12 -0.58
CA SER A 215 4.26 -14.55 0.02
C SER A 215 5.41 -13.89 -0.74
N GLY A 216 6.22 -13.12 -0.01
CA GLY A 216 7.32 -12.33 -0.55
C GLY A 216 8.52 -12.33 0.39
N ALA A 217 9.69 -12.01 -0.16
CA ALA A 217 10.88 -11.72 0.62
C ALA A 217 11.22 -10.24 0.43
N PHE A 218 11.42 -9.54 1.54
CA PHE A 218 11.62 -8.10 1.56
C PHE A 218 12.95 -7.77 2.21
N ARG A 219 13.71 -6.87 1.59
CA ARG A 219 14.93 -6.32 2.17
C ARG A 219 14.61 -5.01 2.86
N VAL A 220 14.98 -4.90 4.12
CA VAL A 220 14.70 -3.75 4.97
C VAL A 220 16.04 -3.15 5.41
N LEU A 221 16.24 -1.88 5.10
CA LEU A 221 17.33 -1.09 5.66
C LEU A 221 16.84 -0.42 6.94
N ILE A 222 17.41 -0.79 8.08
CA ILE A 222 17.16 -0.13 9.36
C ILE A 222 18.20 0.97 9.51
N VAL A 223 17.75 2.21 9.62
CA VAL A 223 18.62 3.38 9.77
C VAL A 223 18.48 3.90 11.19
N VAL A 224 19.59 3.92 11.92
CA VAL A 224 19.67 4.33 13.32
C VAL A 224 20.45 5.65 13.42
N GLY A 225 19.81 6.68 13.97
CA GLY A 225 20.43 7.96 14.32
C GLY A 225 20.58 8.17 15.82
N ASP A 226 19.68 7.61 16.65
CA ASP A 226 19.79 7.62 18.11
C ASP A 226 19.86 6.16 18.62
N ASN A 227 20.93 5.81 19.34
CA ASN A 227 21.15 4.46 19.85
C ASN A 227 20.25 4.05 21.04
N LEU A 228 19.41 4.95 21.54
CA LEU A 228 18.43 4.63 22.58
C LEU A 228 17.24 3.82 22.06
N THR A 229 16.98 3.85 20.76
CA THR A 229 15.87 3.10 20.16
C THR A 229 16.05 1.59 20.31
N GLY A 230 14.99 0.90 20.75
CA GLY A 230 14.95 -0.56 20.77
C GLY A 230 14.46 -1.21 19.47
N GLU A 231 14.10 -0.43 18.44
CA GLU A 231 13.51 -0.91 17.18
C GLU A 231 14.40 -1.91 16.41
N PRO A 232 15.73 -1.72 16.28
CA PRO A 232 16.57 -2.65 15.50
C PRO A 232 16.48 -4.08 16.02
N ALA A 233 16.58 -4.27 17.34
CA ALA A 233 16.50 -5.60 17.95
C ALA A 233 15.11 -6.25 17.76
N VAL A 234 14.04 -5.45 17.77
CA VAL A 234 12.69 -5.95 17.49
C VAL A 234 12.60 -6.40 16.02
N LEU A 235 12.97 -5.53 15.08
CA LEU A 235 12.89 -5.79 13.64
C LEU A 235 13.73 -7.01 13.24
N GLU A 236 14.99 -7.08 13.66
CA GLU A 236 15.89 -8.19 13.33
C GLU A 236 15.39 -9.56 13.86
N SER A 237 14.54 -9.56 14.89
CA SER A 237 13.88 -10.78 15.38
C SER A 237 12.71 -11.24 14.48
N LEU A 238 12.14 -10.35 13.67
CA LEU A 238 10.96 -10.58 12.83
C LEU A 238 11.34 -11.09 11.43
N THR A 239 12.13 -12.16 11.36
CA THR A 239 12.60 -12.72 10.08
C THR A 239 11.50 -13.36 9.23
N THR A 240 10.40 -13.81 9.87
CA THR A 240 9.19 -14.30 9.20
C THR A 240 7.95 -13.88 9.99
N VAL A 241 7.00 -13.20 9.33
CA VAL A 241 5.72 -12.79 9.94
C VAL A 241 4.59 -13.04 8.94
N GLU A 242 3.56 -13.81 9.33
CA GLU A 242 2.38 -14.12 8.51
C GLU A 242 2.70 -14.58 7.05
N GLY A 243 3.80 -15.32 6.87
CA GLY A 243 4.24 -15.83 5.56
C GLY A 243 5.06 -14.85 4.72
N LEU A 244 5.36 -13.66 5.25
CA LEU A 244 6.31 -12.69 4.70
C LEU A 244 7.69 -12.96 5.30
N GLU A 245 8.73 -12.97 4.47
CA GLU A 245 10.12 -13.12 4.89
C GLU A 245 10.85 -11.78 4.84
N PHE A 246 11.69 -11.52 5.83
CA PHE A 246 12.43 -10.26 5.96
C PHE A 246 13.94 -10.50 6.10
N GLN A 247 14.71 -9.68 5.39
CA GLN A 247 16.16 -9.59 5.48
C GLN A 247 16.51 -8.17 5.90
N PHE A 248 17.21 -8.04 7.02
CA PHE A 248 17.55 -6.74 7.59
C PHE A 248 19.02 -6.41 7.37
N THR A 249 19.29 -5.14 7.09
CA THR A 249 20.61 -4.53 7.23
C THR A 249 20.45 -3.32 8.13
N THR A 250 21.24 -3.25 9.20
CA THR A 250 21.23 -2.11 10.12
C THR A 250 22.44 -1.22 9.85
N VAL A 251 22.23 0.09 9.77
CA VAL A 251 23.28 1.11 9.63
C VAL A 251 23.09 2.20 10.67
N HIS A 252 24.19 2.67 11.23
CA HIS A 252 24.23 3.85 12.09
C HIS A 252 24.68 5.04 11.24
N ILE A 253 24.05 6.20 11.39
CA ILE A 253 24.33 7.37 10.53
C ILE A 253 24.69 8.64 11.31
N ASN A 254 24.59 8.59 12.64
CA ASN A 254 25.01 9.66 13.53
C ASN A 254 26.34 9.26 14.19
N ASP A 255 27.40 10.01 13.92
CA ASP A 255 28.73 9.79 14.48
C ASP A 255 28.98 10.57 15.78
N ASN A 256 28.04 11.43 16.21
CA ASN A 256 28.19 12.25 17.39
C ASN A 256 27.75 11.51 18.68
N PRO A 257 28.69 11.07 19.54
CA PRO A 257 28.34 10.33 20.76
C PRO A 257 27.65 11.21 21.81
N ASP A 258 27.89 12.54 21.80
CA ASP A 258 27.19 13.47 22.70
C ASP A 258 25.72 13.61 22.30
N ASN A 259 25.42 13.33 21.03
CA ASN A 259 24.09 13.23 20.47
C ASN A 259 23.64 11.77 20.30
N ARG A 260 24.14 10.86 21.15
CA ARG A 260 23.73 9.44 21.21
C ARG A 260 24.01 8.61 19.94
N GLY A 261 24.88 9.11 19.06
CA GLY A 261 25.40 8.41 17.90
C GLY A 261 26.45 7.34 18.24
N ASP A 262 26.97 6.69 17.20
CA ASP A 262 28.08 5.71 17.29
C ASP A 262 29.23 6.11 16.37
N ALA A 263 30.16 6.90 16.90
CA ALA A 263 31.34 7.39 16.16
C ALA A 263 32.18 6.30 15.50
N ASN A 264 32.13 5.05 15.99
CA ASN A 264 32.98 3.97 15.47
C ASN A 264 32.34 3.24 14.29
N ASN A 265 31.01 3.25 14.20
CA ASN A 265 30.24 2.48 13.23
C ASN A 265 29.38 3.35 12.30
N ALA A 266 29.28 4.64 12.57
CA ALA A 266 28.50 5.57 11.77
C ALA A 266 29.04 5.67 10.33
N ILE A 267 28.11 5.70 9.38
CA ILE A 267 28.39 5.87 7.96
C ILE A 267 27.48 6.95 7.37
N ASN A 268 27.92 7.55 6.27
CA ASN A 268 27.07 8.39 5.43
C ASN A 268 25.98 7.53 4.78
N LEU A 269 24.71 7.90 4.88
CA LEU A 269 23.61 7.13 4.29
C LEU A 269 23.71 7.07 2.76
N SER A 270 24.28 8.10 2.12
CA SER A 270 24.59 8.13 0.69
C SER A 270 25.57 7.06 0.22
N SER A 271 26.33 6.45 1.14
CA SER A 271 27.21 5.32 0.84
C SER A 271 26.44 4.01 0.64
N VAL A 272 25.18 3.95 1.09
CA VAL A 272 24.30 2.79 0.95
C VAL A 272 23.55 2.85 -0.38
N THR A 273 23.58 1.75 -1.14
CA THR A 273 22.80 1.64 -2.38
C THR A 273 21.33 1.35 -2.06
N LEU A 274 20.53 2.40 -1.84
CA LEU A 274 19.13 2.29 -1.40
C LEU A 274 18.25 1.40 -2.32
N THR A 275 18.57 1.31 -3.61
CA THR A 275 17.84 0.45 -4.57
C THR A 275 17.99 -1.06 -4.32
N GLU A 276 18.89 -1.47 -3.42
CA GLU A 276 19.01 -2.87 -2.99
C GLU A 276 17.92 -3.29 -2.00
N TYR A 277 17.16 -2.34 -1.47
CA TYR A 277 16.13 -2.53 -0.45
C TYR A 277 14.72 -2.34 -1.03
N ASP A 278 13.74 -2.91 -0.33
CA ASP A 278 12.31 -2.71 -0.58
C ASP A 278 11.74 -1.64 0.36
N ILE A 279 12.24 -1.63 1.60
CA ILE A 279 11.79 -0.78 2.70
C ILE A 279 13.02 -0.11 3.35
N ILE A 280 12.92 1.18 3.62
CA ILE A 280 13.82 1.90 4.54
C ILE A 280 13.02 2.20 5.81
N TRP A 281 13.60 1.90 6.96
CA TRP A 281 13.01 2.09 8.26
C TRP A 281 13.87 3.07 9.06
N PHE A 282 13.42 4.31 9.16
CA PHE A 282 13.98 5.28 10.09
C PHE A 282 13.44 5.00 11.48
N THR A 283 14.31 4.59 12.39
CA THR A 283 13.96 4.39 13.81
C THR A 283 13.67 5.73 14.48
N TRP A 284 13.23 5.69 15.74
CA TRP A 284 13.07 6.88 16.55
C TRP A 284 14.28 7.82 16.44
N PHE A 285 14.00 9.07 16.04
CA PHE A 285 14.95 10.18 15.82
C PHE A 285 16.08 9.90 14.80
N ALA A 286 15.91 8.91 13.92
CA ALA A 286 16.97 8.53 12.99
C ALA A 286 17.34 9.61 11.97
N THR A 287 16.43 10.54 11.62
CA THR A 287 16.70 11.58 10.62
C THR A 287 17.36 12.83 11.19
N GLY A 288 17.37 12.99 12.52
CA GLY A 288 17.92 14.17 13.18
C GLY A 288 17.21 14.46 14.50
N HIS A 289 17.95 15.07 15.42
CA HIS A 289 17.47 15.60 16.71
C HIS A 289 18.52 16.53 17.33
N ASP A 290 18.10 17.29 18.35
CA ASP A 290 18.98 18.13 19.17
C ASP A 290 19.86 19.11 18.33
N GLY A 291 19.30 19.65 17.25
CA GLY A 291 19.96 20.63 16.39
C GLY A 291 20.80 20.05 15.26
N GLU A 292 20.79 18.73 15.05
CA GLU A 292 21.53 18.05 13.99
C GLU A 292 20.61 17.30 13.02
N TYR A 293 20.98 17.31 11.73
CA TYR A 293 20.25 16.64 10.66
C TYR A 293 21.13 15.57 10.01
N PHE A 294 20.79 14.29 10.21
CA PHE A 294 21.70 13.18 9.92
C PHE A 294 21.61 12.64 8.49
N VAL A 295 20.55 12.97 7.76
CA VAL A 295 20.25 12.37 6.43
C VAL A 295 20.46 13.34 5.26
N GLU A 296 21.09 14.50 5.52
CA GLU A 296 21.36 15.54 4.51
C GLU A 296 22.06 15.00 3.27
N ASP A 297 23.02 14.09 3.45
CA ASP A 297 23.80 13.52 2.37
C ASP A 297 22.97 12.61 1.44
N ALA A 298 21.77 12.21 1.88
CA ALA A 298 20.91 11.23 1.22
C ALA A 298 19.50 11.74 0.84
N ASP A 299 19.13 12.99 1.12
CA ASP A 299 17.79 13.54 0.87
C ASP A 299 17.22 13.19 -0.52
N ALA A 300 17.97 13.57 -1.56
CA ALA A 300 17.58 13.33 -2.94
C ALA A 300 17.51 11.83 -3.29
N ALA A 301 18.39 11.02 -2.69
CA ALA A 301 18.41 9.57 -2.90
C ALA A 301 17.19 8.89 -2.26
N ILE A 302 16.77 9.35 -1.07
CA ILE A 302 15.56 8.85 -0.38
C ILE A 302 14.31 9.22 -1.19
N GLN A 303 14.20 10.48 -1.63
CA GLN A 303 13.08 10.91 -2.48
C GLN A 303 13.04 10.11 -3.79
N ASP A 304 14.18 9.85 -4.43
CA ASP A 304 14.24 9.06 -5.66
C ASP A 304 13.89 7.57 -5.43
N PHE A 305 14.32 7.00 -4.30
CA PHE A 305 13.97 5.64 -3.88
C PHE A 305 12.45 5.47 -3.76
N VAL A 306 11.78 6.37 -3.03
CA VAL A 306 10.32 6.30 -2.86
C VAL A 306 9.62 6.56 -4.20
N ARG A 307 10.06 7.56 -4.97
CA ARG A 307 9.50 7.87 -6.30
C ARG A 307 9.49 6.66 -7.24
N LYS A 308 10.50 5.78 -7.13
CA LYS A 308 10.68 4.56 -7.94
C LYS A 308 9.94 3.33 -7.37
N GLY A 309 9.19 3.47 -6.28
CA GLY A 309 8.38 2.41 -5.71
C GLY A 309 8.88 1.85 -4.39
N GLY A 310 9.96 2.39 -3.82
CA GLY A 310 10.42 2.05 -2.47
C GLY A 310 9.46 2.55 -1.39
N ILE A 311 9.51 1.93 -0.22
CA ILE A 311 8.69 2.32 0.93
C ILE A 311 9.57 2.86 2.04
N VAL A 312 9.22 4.01 2.61
CA VAL A 312 9.89 4.56 3.79
C VAL A 312 8.94 4.52 4.97
N TRP A 313 9.42 3.98 6.08
CA TRP A 313 8.84 4.17 7.41
C TRP A 313 9.66 5.19 8.19
N ALA A 314 8.96 6.04 8.95
CA ALA A 314 9.55 6.85 9.98
C ALA A 314 8.80 6.68 11.30
N SER A 315 9.54 6.29 12.33
CA SER A 315 9.10 6.45 13.73
C SER A 315 9.14 7.94 14.11
N ALA A 316 8.94 8.28 15.39
CA ALA A 316 8.92 9.69 15.76
C ALA A 316 10.22 10.42 15.39
N MET A 317 10.08 11.71 15.13
CA MET A 317 11.15 12.62 14.73
C MET A 317 11.16 13.81 15.67
N ASP A 318 12.30 14.43 15.87
CA ASP A 318 12.39 15.61 16.72
C ASP A 318 11.88 16.84 15.95
N ASN A 319 11.27 17.76 16.67
CA ASN A 319 10.86 19.07 16.18
C ASN A 319 12.02 20.08 16.11
N ASN A 320 13.16 19.78 16.74
CA ASN A 320 14.31 20.66 16.85
C ASN A 320 15.49 20.19 15.99
N ILE A 321 15.31 20.26 14.66
CA ILE A 321 16.34 19.91 13.67
C ILE A 321 16.73 21.20 12.95
N THR A 322 17.80 21.84 13.42
CA THR A 322 18.30 23.09 12.83
C THR A 322 19.31 22.78 11.72
N PRO A 323 19.35 23.52 10.61
CA PRO A 323 20.39 23.32 9.60
C PRO A 323 21.79 23.52 10.21
N PRO A 324 22.75 22.61 10.02
CA PRO A 324 24.09 22.79 10.53
C PRO A 324 24.99 23.47 9.50
N ASP A 325 24.96 24.81 9.34
CA ASP A 325 26.04 25.49 8.59
C ASP A 325 26.16 27.03 8.70
N GLY A 326 25.24 27.74 9.36
CA GLY A 326 25.31 29.20 9.39
C GLY A 326 25.08 29.88 8.03
N VAL A 327 24.59 29.14 7.02
CA VAL A 327 24.14 29.65 5.72
C VAL A 327 22.61 29.80 5.70
N HIS A 328 21.90 28.88 6.36
CA HIS A 328 20.42 28.82 6.37
C HIS A 328 19.77 29.45 7.63
N THR A 329 20.28 30.60 8.08
CA THR A 329 19.87 31.27 9.34
C THR A 329 18.44 31.84 9.37
N THR A 330 17.72 31.78 8.26
CA THR A 330 16.34 32.31 8.11
C THR A 330 15.32 31.23 7.74
N GLU A 331 15.75 29.97 7.66
CA GLU A 331 14.88 28.83 7.33
C GLU A 331 14.14 28.32 8.59
N PRO A 332 13.02 27.59 8.42
CA PRO A 332 12.26 27.05 9.55
C PRO A 332 13.15 26.25 10.50
N SER A 333 12.82 26.26 11.79
CA SER A 333 13.54 25.53 12.85
C SER A 333 13.49 23.99 12.74
N TRP A 334 12.93 23.47 11.66
CA TRP A 334 12.78 22.05 11.38
C TRP A 334 13.10 21.77 9.92
N ARG A 335 13.97 20.79 9.69
CA ARG A 335 14.39 20.31 8.37
C ARG A 335 13.94 18.87 8.15
N GLY A 336 13.39 18.60 6.97
CA GLY A 336 12.82 17.29 6.61
C GLY A 336 12.91 17.00 5.12
N ASP A 337 14.01 17.41 4.47
CA ASP A 337 14.18 17.37 3.01
C ASP A 337 14.25 15.95 2.42
N TRP A 338 14.38 14.92 3.26
CA TRP A 338 14.20 13.53 2.85
C TRP A 338 12.74 13.23 2.42
N LEU A 339 11.79 14.07 2.84
CA LEU A 339 10.42 14.18 2.32
C LEU A 339 10.36 15.27 1.23
N PRO A 340 9.41 15.19 0.27
CA PRO A 340 9.21 16.22 -0.74
C PRO A 340 8.48 17.47 -0.19
N VAL A 341 8.99 18.07 0.90
CA VAL A 341 8.34 19.14 1.68
C VAL A 341 8.02 20.40 0.86
N ASP A 342 8.81 20.71 -0.16
CA ASP A 342 8.55 21.82 -1.10
C ASP A 342 7.23 21.67 -1.87
N ARG A 343 6.81 20.42 -2.10
CA ARG A 343 5.56 20.11 -2.83
C ARG A 343 4.45 19.69 -1.91
N HIS A 344 4.83 19.03 -0.82
CA HIS A 344 3.92 18.48 0.17
C HIS A 344 4.33 18.97 1.56
N PRO A 345 3.95 20.20 1.94
CA PRO A 345 4.40 20.80 3.19
C PRO A 345 3.93 19.99 4.40
N ILE A 346 4.86 19.69 5.29
CA ILE A 346 4.64 19.03 6.58
C ILE A 346 5.75 19.48 7.52
N THR A 347 5.47 19.51 8.82
CA THR A 347 6.46 19.84 9.86
C THR A 347 6.24 18.94 11.07
N VAL A 348 7.25 18.83 11.92
CA VAL A 348 7.13 18.18 13.22
C VAL A 348 7.03 19.24 14.30
N VAL A 349 6.19 19.01 15.30
CA VAL A 349 6.01 19.91 16.45
C VAL A 349 6.34 19.19 17.75
N ASN A 350 6.89 19.95 18.70
CA ASN A 350 7.17 19.44 20.04
C ASN A 350 5.87 19.00 20.70
N SER A 351 5.80 17.74 21.12
CA SER A 351 4.62 17.25 21.82
C SER A 351 4.92 16.11 22.77
N SER A 352 4.19 16.08 23.89
CA SER A 352 4.16 14.91 24.75
C SER A 352 3.26 13.81 24.20
N ASP A 353 3.37 12.65 24.83
CA ASP A 353 2.44 11.54 24.76
C ASP A 353 0.96 11.98 24.75
N CYS A 354 0.12 11.24 24.02
CA CYS A 354 -1.27 11.61 23.80
C CYS A 354 -2.19 10.42 23.52
N ASN A 355 -3.47 10.61 23.82
CA ASN A 355 -4.50 9.68 23.39
C ASN A 355 -4.70 9.76 21.88
N LEU A 356 -4.98 8.60 21.28
CA LEU A 356 -5.02 8.43 19.85
C LEU A 356 -6.40 8.01 19.37
N LYS A 357 -6.82 8.61 18.26
CA LYS A 357 -7.97 8.17 17.49
C LYS A 357 -7.51 7.61 16.15
N ILE A 358 -7.74 6.31 15.93
CA ILE A 358 -7.60 5.70 14.61
C ILE A 358 -8.74 6.22 13.74
N ILE A 359 -8.41 6.75 12.56
CA ILE A 359 -9.43 7.21 11.61
C ILE A 359 -9.80 6.08 10.64
N ASP A 360 -10.95 6.18 9.98
CA ASP A 360 -11.48 5.14 9.08
C ASP A 360 -10.44 4.66 8.05
N ASP A 361 -9.65 5.60 7.54
CA ASP A 361 -8.58 5.31 6.59
C ASP A 361 -7.47 4.45 7.18
N GLY A 362 -7.10 4.67 8.44
CA GLY A 362 -6.17 3.85 9.20
C GLY A 362 -6.74 2.48 9.57
N GLN A 363 -8.04 2.39 9.89
CA GLN A 363 -8.68 1.09 10.16
C GLN A 363 -8.60 0.16 8.94
N LYS A 364 -8.81 0.73 7.75
CA LYS A 364 -8.80 -0.01 6.47
C LYS A 364 -7.44 -0.60 6.09
N THR A 365 -6.33 -0.11 6.64
CA THR A 365 -4.98 -0.61 6.29
C THR A 365 -4.63 -1.91 7.02
N GLY A 366 -5.24 -2.14 8.18
CA GLY A 366 -4.84 -3.19 9.11
C GLY A 366 -3.57 -2.87 9.91
N LEU A 367 -2.99 -1.67 9.79
CA LEU A 367 -1.82 -1.23 10.58
C LEU A 367 -2.09 -1.34 12.10
N PHE A 368 -3.33 -1.18 12.53
CA PHE A 368 -3.73 -1.22 13.94
C PHE A 368 -4.40 -2.52 14.37
N THR A 369 -4.58 -3.47 13.45
CA THR A 369 -5.34 -4.69 13.71
C THR A 369 -4.69 -5.98 13.21
N TRP A 370 -3.64 -5.92 12.38
CA TRP A 370 -3.02 -7.09 11.79
C TRP A 370 -1.49 -7.00 11.67
N PRO A 371 -0.74 -8.04 12.10
CA PRO A 371 -1.23 -9.30 12.70
C PRO A 371 -1.82 -9.19 14.11
N HIS A 372 -1.56 -8.09 14.82
CA HIS A 372 -2.00 -7.91 16.19
C HIS A 372 -3.03 -6.80 16.32
N LYS A 373 -4.06 -7.02 17.14
CA LYS A 373 -4.95 -5.93 17.55
C LYS A 373 -4.19 -5.01 18.51
N ILE A 374 -4.03 -3.75 18.11
CA ILE A 374 -3.33 -2.74 18.89
C ILE A 374 -4.32 -2.05 19.82
N ASN A 375 -3.99 -1.98 21.11
CA ASN A 375 -4.61 -1.03 22.01
C ASN A 375 -3.87 0.31 21.90
N VAL A 376 -4.40 1.24 21.11
CA VAL A 376 -3.74 2.51 20.83
C VAL A 376 -3.58 3.39 22.07
N ASP A 377 -4.43 3.23 23.08
CA ASP A 377 -4.34 3.96 24.36
C ASP A 377 -3.14 3.51 25.21
N THR A 378 -2.49 2.42 24.84
CA THR A 378 -1.27 1.95 25.52
C THR A 378 0.00 2.39 24.82
N LEU A 379 -0.10 2.79 23.55
CA LEU A 379 1.06 3.28 22.81
C LEU A 379 1.54 4.58 23.43
N ILE A 380 2.85 4.76 23.41
CA ILE A 380 3.45 5.99 23.89
C ILE A 380 3.99 6.75 22.68
N THR A 381 3.54 7.99 22.53
CA THR A 381 3.94 8.85 21.42
C THR A 381 4.93 9.92 21.83
N ASP A 382 5.56 10.48 20.81
CA ASP A 382 6.45 11.63 20.92
C ASP A 382 5.95 12.76 20.00
N ASP A 383 6.84 13.69 19.69
CA ASP A 383 6.75 14.65 18.58
C ASP A 383 6.08 14.08 17.32
N HIS A 384 5.12 14.83 16.78
CA HIS A 384 4.21 14.39 15.73
C HIS A 384 4.14 15.37 14.56
N TRP A 385 3.50 14.95 13.48
CA TRP A 385 3.42 15.74 12.26
C TRP A 385 2.21 16.65 12.21
N VAL A 386 2.44 17.88 11.75
CA VAL A 386 1.41 18.86 11.43
C VAL A 386 1.51 19.19 9.95
N THR A 387 0.38 19.03 9.25
CA THR A 387 0.22 19.39 7.85
C THR A 387 -1.22 19.75 7.56
N THR A 388 -1.39 20.70 6.63
CA THR A 388 -2.68 21.05 6.03
C THR A 388 -2.78 20.54 4.59
N ASP A 389 -1.76 19.86 4.06
CA ASP A 389 -1.78 19.33 2.70
C ASP A 389 -2.65 18.06 2.62
N PRO A 390 -3.74 18.07 1.84
CA PRO A 390 -4.63 16.93 1.70
C PRO A 390 -4.01 15.71 1.00
N SER A 391 -2.80 15.83 0.42
CA SER A 391 -2.06 14.70 -0.14
C SER A 391 -1.63 13.69 0.94
N TYR A 392 -1.46 14.16 2.19
CA TYR A 392 -1.19 13.29 3.32
C TYR A 392 -2.49 12.63 3.79
N ARG A 393 -2.53 11.31 3.64
CA ARG A 393 -3.54 10.49 4.26
C ARG A 393 -3.21 10.31 5.73
N LYS A 394 -3.98 10.91 6.61
CA LYS A 394 -3.88 10.63 8.06
C LYS A 394 -4.33 9.18 8.32
N LEU A 395 -3.67 8.47 9.22
CA LEU A 395 -4.05 7.10 9.61
C LEU A 395 -4.47 7.04 11.09
N ALA A 396 -3.87 7.88 11.91
CA ALA A 396 -4.26 8.13 13.29
C ALA A 396 -4.02 9.60 13.63
N VAL A 397 -4.86 10.15 14.50
CA VAL A 397 -4.78 11.53 14.95
C VAL A 397 -4.78 11.61 16.47
N ARG A 398 -4.26 12.70 17.01
CA ARG A 398 -4.39 13.00 18.43
C ARG A 398 -5.86 13.30 18.76
N GLU A 399 -6.33 12.85 19.93
CA GLU A 399 -7.69 13.17 20.38
C GLU A 399 -7.86 14.63 20.81
N ASP A 400 -6.79 15.26 21.29
CA ASP A 400 -6.83 16.60 21.88
C ASP A 400 -6.95 17.73 20.83
N ASN A 401 -6.28 17.59 19.68
CA ASN A 401 -6.22 18.64 18.65
C ASN A 401 -6.49 18.15 17.21
N GLY A 402 -6.53 16.84 16.96
CA GLY A 402 -6.76 16.27 15.62
C GLY A 402 -5.54 16.30 14.68
N ASP A 403 -4.36 16.65 15.19
CA ASP A 403 -3.11 16.59 14.43
C ASP A 403 -2.68 15.15 14.18
N ALA A 404 -1.85 14.97 13.16
CA ALA A 404 -1.54 13.63 12.67
C ALA A 404 -0.44 12.98 13.52
N VAL A 405 -0.77 11.86 14.14
CA VAL A 405 0.23 10.97 14.78
C VAL A 405 0.74 9.96 13.78
N SER A 406 -0.06 9.65 12.76
CA SER A 406 0.36 8.80 11.66
C SER A 406 -0.13 9.33 10.32
N VAL A 407 0.77 9.32 9.34
CA VAL A 407 0.51 9.79 7.98
C VAL A 407 1.01 8.79 6.96
N GLN A 408 0.42 8.85 5.77
CA GLN A 408 0.92 8.25 4.56
C GLN A 408 0.92 9.29 3.44
N LEU A 409 2.00 9.34 2.67
CA LEU A 409 2.10 10.13 1.45
C LEU A 409 2.53 9.22 0.30
N GLN A 410 1.76 9.22 -0.79
CA GLN A 410 2.23 8.62 -2.04
C GLN A 410 3.20 9.56 -2.73
N TRP A 411 4.36 9.05 -3.13
CA TRP A 411 5.33 9.80 -3.90
C TRP A 411 5.87 8.98 -5.06
N GLY A 412 5.56 9.41 -6.29
CA GLY A 412 5.76 8.58 -7.47
C GLY A 412 5.01 7.25 -7.34
N GLU A 413 5.74 6.14 -7.47
CA GLU A 413 5.15 4.81 -7.34
C GLU A 413 5.18 4.26 -5.92
N GLY A 414 5.92 4.88 -4.98
CA GLY A 414 6.10 4.38 -3.61
C GLY A 414 5.38 5.22 -2.56
N TYR A 415 5.70 4.95 -1.30
CA TYR A 415 5.03 5.60 -0.16
C TYR A 415 6.01 5.98 0.96
N TYR A 416 5.77 7.15 1.53
CA TYR A 416 6.19 7.46 2.88
C TYR A 416 5.07 7.09 3.85
N VAL A 417 5.43 6.47 4.96
CA VAL A 417 4.53 6.16 6.08
C VAL A 417 5.24 6.58 7.35
N ALA A 418 4.52 7.22 8.26
CA ALA A 418 5.10 7.62 9.53
C ALA A 418 4.13 7.38 10.68
N PHE A 419 4.67 7.14 11.87
CA PHE A 419 3.93 7.07 13.12
C PHE A 419 4.81 7.59 14.26
N ALA A 420 4.28 8.45 15.13
CA ALA A 420 5.05 9.16 16.16
C ALA A 420 5.30 8.27 17.38
N VAL A 421 5.77 7.03 17.16
CA VAL A 421 5.99 6.05 18.21
C VAL A 421 7.31 6.36 18.91
N ASP A 422 7.26 6.40 20.24
CA ASP A 422 8.44 6.53 21.07
C ASP A 422 8.98 5.14 21.42
N THR A 423 10.26 4.91 21.14
CA THR A 423 10.95 3.65 21.39
C THR A 423 12.28 3.84 22.14
N ARG A 424 12.48 5.00 22.77
CA ARG A 424 13.77 5.41 23.38
C ARG A 424 14.22 4.61 24.60
N ASP A 425 13.41 3.66 25.05
CA ASP A 425 13.76 2.76 26.15
C ASP A 425 13.09 1.40 25.99
N ALA A 426 13.53 0.43 26.79
CA ALA A 426 13.06 -0.95 26.73
C ALA A 426 11.57 -1.11 27.06
N TYR A 427 11.01 -0.28 27.93
CA TYR A 427 9.59 -0.33 28.30
C TYR A 427 8.72 0.18 27.16
N ARG A 428 9.07 1.33 26.59
CA ARG A 428 8.39 1.91 25.42
C ARG A 428 8.48 1.00 24.20
N THR A 429 9.65 0.45 23.95
CA THR A 429 9.86 -0.55 22.88
C THR A 429 8.99 -1.79 23.07
N ALA A 430 8.88 -2.31 24.29
CA ALA A 430 8.05 -3.49 24.56
C ALA A 430 6.56 -3.24 24.28
N ILE A 431 6.07 -2.04 24.59
CA ILE A 431 4.71 -1.59 24.26
C ILE A 431 4.53 -1.42 22.75
N ALA A 432 5.50 -0.82 22.07
CA ALA A 432 5.46 -0.54 20.63
C ALA A 432 5.59 -1.80 19.75
N LYS A 433 6.15 -2.89 20.28
CA LYS A 433 6.47 -4.10 19.51
C LYS A 433 5.32 -4.61 18.62
N PRO A 434 4.06 -4.74 19.08
CA PRO A 434 2.96 -5.16 18.22
C PRO A 434 2.70 -4.19 17.05
N LEU A 435 2.84 -2.88 17.27
CA LEU A 435 2.72 -1.88 16.21
C LEU A 435 3.87 -2.00 15.20
N ILE A 436 5.11 -2.22 15.67
CA ILE A 436 6.28 -2.42 14.80
C ILE A 436 6.05 -3.62 13.88
N GLU A 437 5.54 -4.73 14.41
CA GLU A 437 5.23 -5.94 13.64
C GLU A 437 4.11 -5.69 12.61
N ASN A 438 3.02 -5.02 13.02
CA ASN A 438 1.96 -4.62 12.10
C ASN A 438 2.44 -3.66 11.01
N ALA A 439 3.28 -2.68 11.37
CA ALA A 439 3.86 -1.73 10.44
C ALA A 439 4.74 -2.47 9.42
N LEU A 440 5.62 -3.37 9.84
CA LEU A 440 6.44 -4.16 8.94
C LEU A 440 5.58 -4.94 7.92
N CYS A 441 4.52 -5.59 8.39
CA CYS A 441 3.54 -6.29 7.56
C CYS A 441 2.79 -5.36 6.59
N TYR A 442 2.38 -4.17 7.04
CA TYR A 442 1.72 -3.18 6.21
C TYR A 442 2.64 -2.65 5.10
N LEU A 443 3.86 -2.29 5.45
CA LEU A 443 4.87 -1.79 4.51
C LEU A 443 5.26 -2.85 3.49
N ALA A 444 5.35 -4.12 3.89
CA ALA A 444 5.57 -5.24 2.97
C ALA A 444 4.44 -5.36 1.94
N ASN A 445 3.18 -5.15 2.33
CA ASN A 445 2.05 -5.17 1.39
C ASN A 445 2.14 -4.00 0.37
N LEU A 446 2.53 -2.81 0.83
CA LEU A 446 2.81 -1.68 -0.07
C LEU A 446 3.98 -2.00 -1.01
N ALA A 447 5.10 -2.43 -0.46
CA ALA A 447 6.32 -2.78 -1.21
C ALA A 447 6.05 -3.89 -2.22
N TRP A 448 5.21 -4.87 -1.90
CA TRP A 448 4.80 -5.91 -2.84
C TRP A 448 4.21 -5.31 -4.12
N GLN A 449 3.39 -4.27 -3.98
CA GLN A 449 2.70 -3.61 -5.09
C GLN A 449 3.62 -2.66 -5.87
N THR A 450 4.58 -2.03 -5.20
CA THR A 450 5.31 -0.88 -5.74
C THR A 450 6.78 -1.14 -6.01
N SER A 451 7.44 -1.99 -5.23
CA SER A 451 8.90 -2.17 -5.31
C SER A 451 9.31 -2.77 -6.66
N PRO A 452 10.33 -2.19 -7.33
CA PRO A 452 10.91 -2.76 -8.55
C PRO A 452 11.50 -4.17 -8.37
N ARG A 453 11.80 -4.56 -7.11
CA ARG A 453 12.37 -5.88 -6.78
C ARG A 453 11.30 -6.95 -6.71
N GLN A 454 10.04 -6.57 -6.51
CA GLN A 454 8.94 -7.52 -6.35
C GLN A 454 8.43 -7.99 -7.73
N PRO A 455 7.84 -9.20 -7.83
CA PRO A 455 7.62 -9.91 -9.10
C PRO A 455 6.77 -9.15 -10.13
N LEU A 456 6.02 -8.14 -9.71
CA LEU A 456 5.13 -7.32 -10.55
C LEU A 456 5.86 -6.47 -11.58
N LYS A 457 7.09 -6.03 -11.27
CA LYS A 457 7.86 -5.11 -12.12
C LYS A 457 8.96 -5.80 -12.95
N GLY A 458 8.95 -7.13 -12.98
CA GLY A 458 9.58 -7.89 -14.08
C GLY A 458 11.10 -7.75 -14.22
N ARG A 459 11.87 -7.69 -13.12
CA ARG A 459 13.35 -7.75 -13.20
C ARG A 459 14.02 -8.96 -12.54
N TYR A 460 13.28 -9.81 -11.82
CA TYR A 460 13.81 -11.07 -11.27
C TYR A 460 13.82 -12.25 -12.25
N ARG A 461 13.98 -11.98 -13.56
CA ARG A 461 14.13 -13.02 -14.59
C ARG A 461 15.47 -13.02 -15.34
N THR A 462 16.43 -12.15 -15.01
CA THR A 462 17.64 -11.99 -15.86
C THR A 462 19.01 -11.96 -15.18
N GLN A 463 19.16 -12.28 -13.89
CA GLN A 463 20.52 -12.27 -13.29
C GLN A 463 20.98 -13.51 -12.52
N GLN A 464 20.17 -14.56 -12.38
CA GLN A 464 20.64 -15.81 -11.75
C GLN A 464 21.03 -16.94 -12.71
N SER A 465 20.85 -16.79 -14.03
CA SER A 465 21.12 -17.86 -15.00
C SER A 465 22.39 -17.72 -15.83
N SER A 466 23.17 -16.64 -15.70
CA SER A 466 24.36 -16.39 -16.54
C SER A 466 25.70 -16.76 -15.91
N PHE A 467 25.76 -17.19 -14.65
CA PHE A 467 27.02 -17.55 -13.98
C PHE A 467 27.22 -19.06 -13.70
N ALA A 468 26.24 -19.91 -14.02
CA ALA A 468 26.33 -21.36 -13.78
C ALA A 468 26.38 -22.22 -15.06
N MET A 469 26.61 -21.62 -16.23
CA MET A 469 26.64 -22.36 -17.51
C MET A 469 28.02 -22.40 -18.19
N PHE A 470 29.09 -22.04 -17.48
CA PHE A 470 30.46 -22.35 -17.89
C PHE A 470 31.32 -22.72 -16.68
N ARG A 471 31.23 -23.99 -16.27
CA ARG A 471 32.36 -24.84 -15.85
C ARG A 471 31.91 -26.28 -15.77
#